data_AF-A0A929A9G7-F1
#
_entry.id   AF-A0A929A9G7-F1
#
_cell.length_a   1.000
_cell.length_b   1.000
_cell.length_c   1.000
_cell.angle_alpha   90.00
_cell.angle_beta   90.00
_cell.angle_gamma   90.00
#
_symmetry.space_group_name_H-M   'P 1'
#
loop_
_entity.id
_entity.type
_entity.pdbx_description
1 polymer ?
#
loop_
_entity_poly.entity_id
_entity_poly.type
_entity_poly.pdbx_seq_one_letter_code
_entity_poly.pdbx_strand_id
1 'polypeptide(L)'
;MQLPQPQTITFSSLVTSIEQGQIKIPQFQRDFVWTMQRSAGLIDSIIKGYPIGTFIFWRTKEQLRSVKNIGHQELPEPVKGEFVDYVLDGQQRLTSLFASLKGVKLIRDNGKTDDFARIFIDLDAKESDQIVITDIEGKDSQNLISILDLLIGNFMTLASYPQEYHAKLNTYKNRIESYQYSIIQVKDAPIDIATEIFTRINVGGKSLSLFEIMVAKTFDHDRKFDLSEKFQELLENLKPLNYETISDATVLQTVSIILSKECKRQAILKLGKDDFINTWERAKDSIERTVEYFRNCYRIPVSQLLPYNALIPPFSYFFFHHPDKPTGKQKEFLEDFFWRCSLSGRYSSAVESKLAQDIKRIDQILAEELPRYDWSVDTSEQFITDNGWFSAARSYIKAILCIYAYEQPKSFNDNSIVNIAIRFDF
;
A
#
# COMPACT_ATOMS: atom_id res chain seq x y z
N MET A 1 -23.62 -8.50 -3.44
CA MET A 1 -23.23 -7.21 -2.84
C MET A 1 -24.48 -6.35 -2.74
N GLN A 2 -24.77 -5.78 -1.58
CA GLN A 2 -25.88 -4.83 -1.45
C GLN A 2 -25.47 -3.49 -2.07
N LEU A 3 -26.43 -2.80 -2.70
CA LEU A 3 -26.18 -1.45 -3.22
C LEU A 3 -25.77 -0.51 -2.06
N PRO A 4 -24.82 0.41 -2.27
CA PRO A 4 -24.44 1.37 -1.24
C PRO A 4 -25.66 2.17 -0.77
N GLN A 5 -25.84 2.28 0.55
CA GLN A 5 -27.00 2.95 1.13
C GLN A 5 -26.62 4.37 1.56
N PRO A 6 -27.29 5.42 1.04
CA PRO A 6 -27.12 6.77 1.54
C PRO A 6 -27.76 6.88 2.92
N GLN A 7 -27.04 7.49 3.85
CA GLN A 7 -27.47 7.76 5.22
C GLN A 7 -27.03 9.16 5.61
N THR A 8 -27.65 9.72 6.64
CA THR A 8 -27.16 10.92 7.30
C THR A 8 -26.75 10.58 8.71
N ILE A 9 -25.69 11.24 9.18
CA ILE A 9 -25.27 11.20 10.59
C ILE A 9 -25.17 12.63 11.09
N THR A 10 -25.51 12.84 12.35
CA THR A 10 -25.22 14.10 13.02
C THR A 10 -23.75 14.16 13.39
N PHE A 11 -23.30 15.37 13.65
CA PHE A 11 -21.97 15.64 14.12
C PHE A 11 -21.58 14.87 15.38
N SER A 12 -22.41 14.95 16.43
CA SER A 12 -22.13 14.32 17.72
C SER A 12 -21.99 12.82 17.59
N SER A 13 -22.86 12.18 16.80
CA SER A 13 -22.78 10.74 16.54
C SER A 13 -21.51 10.35 15.78
N LEU A 14 -21.08 11.16 14.80
CA LEU A 14 -19.84 10.92 14.06
C LEU A 14 -18.62 10.96 14.98
N VAL A 15 -18.52 11.98 15.85
CA VAL A 15 -17.42 12.12 16.81
C VAL A 15 -17.44 10.97 17.81
N THR A 16 -18.60 10.62 18.38
CA THR A 16 -18.72 9.50 19.33
C THR A 16 -18.32 8.18 18.69
N SER A 17 -18.71 7.89 17.44
CA SER A 17 -18.30 6.67 16.75
C SER A 17 -16.79 6.62 16.47
N ILE A 18 -16.13 7.76 16.24
CA ILE A 18 -14.66 7.82 16.17
C ILE A 18 -14.05 7.49 17.54
N GLU A 19 -14.52 8.14 18.61
CA GLU A 19 -14.01 7.94 19.97
C GLU A 19 -14.18 6.52 20.48
N GLN A 20 -15.27 5.85 20.09
CA GLN A 20 -15.53 4.45 20.42
C GLN A 20 -14.74 3.47 19.54
N GLY A 21 -13.94 3.95 18.58
CA GLY A 21 -13.16 3.11 17.66
C GLY A 21 -14.03 2.38 16.63
N GLN A 22 -15.28 2.79 16.43
CA GLN A 22 -16.19 2.24 15.41
C GLN A 22 -15.88 2.81 14.03
N ILE A 23 -15.39 4.04 13.94
CA ILE A 23 -14.91 4.63 12.68
C ILE A 23 -13.39 4.68 12.71
N LYS A 24 -12.78 4.07 11.70
CA LYS A 24 -11.34 3.84 11.66
C LYS A 24 -10.78 4.18 10.28
N ILE A 25 -9.60 4.80 10.24
CA ILE A 25 -8.86 5.08 9.00
C ILE A 25 -7.95 3.89 8.68
N PRO A 26 -8.14 3.16 7.57
CA PRO A 26 -7.25 2.07 7.20
C PRO A 26 -5.80 2.53 7.00
N GLN A 27 -4.83 1.66 7.28
CA GLN A 27 -3.39 1.94 7.10
C GLN A 27 -3.04 2.43 5.69
N PHE A 28 -3.73 1.92 4.69
CA PHE A 28 -3.50 2.26 3.28
C PHE A 28 -3.96 3.67 2.89
N GLN A 29 -4.68 4.37 3.77
CA GLN A 29 -4.99 5.78 3.56
C GLN A 29 -3.74 6.63 3.76
N ARG A 30 -3.65 7.77 3.07
CA ARG A 30 -2.49 8.68 3.20
C ARG A 30 -2.45 9.32 4.57
N ASP A 31 -1.30 9.88 4.92
CA ASP A 31 -1.22 10.71 6.11
C ASP A 31 -2.10 11.96 5.97
N PHE A 32 -2.43 12.54 7.11
CA PHE A 32 -3.22 13.76 7.14
C PHE A 32 -2.37 14.95 6.69
N VAL A 33 -2.72 15.57 5.56
CA VAL A 33 -1.93 16.64 4.92
C VAL A 33 -2.66 17.99 4.89
N TRP A 34 -3.93 18.05 5.30
CA TRP A 34 -4.67 19.32 5.33
C TRP A 34 -4.11 20.26 6.39
N THR A 35 -3.89 21.52 6.00
CA THR A 35 -3.45 22.60 6.91
C THR A 35 -4.59 23.04 7.83
N MET A 36 -4.25 23.80 8.88
CA MET A 36 -5.26 24.43 9.72
C MET A 36 -6.16 25.38 8.92
N GLN A 37 -5.62 26.15 7.98
CA GLN A 37 -6.39 27.07 7.13
C GLN A 37 -7.44 26.32 6.29
N ARG A 38 -7.05 25.17 5.71
CA ARG A 38 -7.98 24.35 4.92
C ARG A 38 -9.06 23.71 5.81
N SER A 39 -8.69 23.34 7.03
CA SER A 39 -9.63 22.80 8.03
C SER A 39 -10.61 23.88 8.51
N ALA A 40 -10.15 25.11 8.71
CA ALA A 40 -10.99 26.27 8.99
C ALA A 40 -12.01 26.52 7.86
N GLY A 41 -11.58 26.45 6.59
CA GLY A 41 -12.49 26.58 5.44
C GLY A 41 -13.58 25.50 5.36
N LEU A 42 -13.30 24.28 5.85
CA LEU A 42 -14.31 23.23 5.97
C LEU A 42 -15.39 23.59 7.00
N ILE A 43 -14.98 24.10 8.16
CA ILE A 43 -15.90 24.52 9.22
C ILE A 43 -16.66 25.77 8.80
N ASP A 44 -16.02 26.71 8.10
CA ASP A 44 -16.66 27.87 7.49
C ASP A 44 -17.82 27.46 6.57
N SER A 45 -17.58 26.44 5.74
CA SER A 45 -18.62 25.87 4.86
C SER A 45 -19.79 25.30 5.66
N ILE A 46 -19.54 24.63 6.80
CA ILE A 46 -20.59 24.10 7.69
C ILE A 46 -21.39 25.24 8.31
N ILE A 47 -20.72 26.26 8.85
CA ILE A 47 -21.37 27.43 9.47
C ILE A 47 -22.21 28.19 8.44
N LYS A 48 -21.80 28.24 7.17
CA LYS A 48 -22.57 28.87 6.08
C LYS A 48 -23.65 27.97 5.48
N GLY A 49 -23.72 26.70 5.87
CA GLY A 49 -24.69 25.75 5.32
C GLY A 49 -24.35 25.25 3.90
N TYR A 50 -23.09 25.35 3.48
CA TYR A 50 -22.62 24.85 2.20
C TYR A 50 -22.41 23.33 2.22
N PRO A 51 -22.60 22.64 1.08
CA PRO A 51 -22.36 21.21 0.99
C PRO A 51 -20.86 20.91 1.06
N ILE A 52 -20.45 20.05 2.00
CA ILE A 52 -19.04 19.64 2.16
C ILE A 52 -18.71 18.30 1.47
N GLY A 53 -19.65 17.79 0.67
CA GLY A 53 -19.58 16.49 0.00
C GLY A 53 -19.98 15.31 0.90
N THR A 54 -19.67 14.10 0.46
CA THR A 54 -20.10 12.84 1.09
C THR A 54 -18.91 12.10 1.69
N PHE A 55 -19.12 11.32 2.75
CA PHE A 55 -18.18 10.34 3.27
C PHE A 55 -18.53 8.94 2.76
N ILE A 56 -17.52 8.14 2.45
CA ILE A 56 -17.73 6.76 1.98
C ILE A 56 -17.07 5.82 2.96
N PHE A 57 -17.88 4.98 3.62
CA PHE A 57 -17.42 4.04 4.64
C PHE A 57 -17.64 2.60 4.18
N TRP A 58 -16.68 1.75 4.50
CA TRP A 58 -16.78 0.30 4.36
C TRP A 58 -17.07 -0.33 5.71
N ARG A 59 -18.28 -0.85 5.88
CA ARG A 59 -18.71 -1.52 7.12
C ARG A 59 -18.45 -3.02 7.02
N THR A 60 -17.58 -3.53 7.90
CA THR A 60 -17.21 -4.95 7.95
C THR A 60 -16.93 -5.39 9.39
N LYS A 61 -16.97 -6.69 9.64
CA LYS A 61 -16.50 -7.30 10.90
C LYS A 61 -15.02 -7.70 10.85
N GLU A 62 -14.40 -7.62 9.68
CA GLU A 62 -12.97 -7.91 9.50
C GLU A 62 -12.13 -6.81 10.14
N GLN A 63 -11.19 -7.19 11.02
CA GLN A 63 -10.24 -6.24 11.61
C GLN A 63 -9.01 -6.09 10.71
N LEU A 64 -8.67 -4.84 10.37
CA LEU A 64 -7.47 -4.49 9.61
C LEU A 64 -6.28 -4.16 10.52
N ARG A 65 -5.09 -4.48 10.02
CA ARG A 65 -3.77 -4.40 10.67
C ARG A 65 -3.41 -3.16 11.44
N SER A 66 -3.71 -2.00 10.87
CA SER A 66 -3.36 -0.76 11.51
C SER A 66 -4.42 0.23 11.15
N VAL A 67 -5.09 0.71 12.17
CA VAL A 67 -5.94 1.87 12.01
C VAL A 67 -5.11 3.07 12.38
N LYS A 68 -5.01 4.01 11.44
CA LYS A 68 -4.42 5.30 11.78
C LYS A 68 -5.30 5.97 12.82
N ASN A 69 -4.70 6.30 13.96
CA ASN A 69 -5.25 7.21 14.93
C ASN A 69 -5.74 8.48 14.23
N ILE A 70 -6.99 8.88 14.48
CA ILE A 70 -7.54 10.09 13.89
C ILE A 70 -6.93 11.28 14.63
N GLY A 71 -6.12 12.07 13.93
CA GLY A 71 -5.37 13.17 14.55
C GLY A 71 -4.33 12.71 15.58
N HIS A 72 -3.69 11.55 15.39
CA HIS A 72 -2.69 11.01 16.33
C HIS A 72 -3.20 10.77 17.78
N GLN A 73 -4.51 10.77 18.02
CA GLN A 73 -5.08 10.31 19.30
C GLN A 73 -5.24 8.79 19.29
N GLU A 74 -4.75 8.12 20.33
CA GLU A 74 -4.97 6.68 20.52
C GLU A 74 -6.47 6.40 20.68
N LEU A 75 -7.05 5.80 19.66
CA LEU A 75 -8.45 5.36 19.67
C LEU A 75 -8.52 3.91 20.15
N PRO A 76 -9.57 3.53 20.90
CA PRO A 76 -9.72 2.16 21.37
C PRO A 76 -9.77 1.17 20.20
N GLU A 77 -9.31 -0.06 20.45
CA GLU A 77 -9.48 -1.14 19.48
C GLU A 77 -10.93 -1.58 19.39
N PRO A 78 -11.43 -1.91 18.18
CA PRO A 78 -12.82 -2.32 18.02
C PRO A 78 -13.02 -3.67 18.69
N VAL A 79 -14.16 -3.82 19.36
CA VAL A 79 -14.52 -5.06 20.04
C VAL A 79 -14.64 -6.18 18.99
N LYS A 80 -14.00 -7.34 19.26
CA LYS A 80 -13.99 -8.48 18.33
C LYS A 80 -15.41 -8.94 18.01
N GLY A 81 -15.76 -8.96 16.72
CA GLY A 81 -17.08 -9.39 16.24
C GLY A 81 -18.09 -8.25 16.04
N GLU A 82 -17.78 -7.03 16.48
CA GLU A 82 -18.55 -5.84 16.14
C GLU A 82 -18.20 -5.32 14.73
N PHE A 83 -19.10 -4.51 14.19
CA PHE A 83 -18.86 -3.86 12.91
C PHE A 83 -17.98 -2.63 13.08
N VAL A 84 -17.04 -2.46 12.14
CA VAL A 84 -16.16 -1.30 12.03
C VAL A 84 -16.41 -0.64 10.68
N ASP A 85 -16.48 0.70 10.69
CA ASP A 85 -16.58 1.56 9.52
C ASP A 85 -15.19 2.07 9.13
N TYR A 86 -14.64 1.49 8.07
CA TYR A 86 -13.39 1.91 7.48
C TYR A 86 -13.58 3.04 6.46
N VAL A 87 -12.86 4.14 6.63
CA VAL A 87 -12.98 5.30 5.73
C VAL A 87 -12.36 5.00 4.36
N LEU A 88 -13.18 4.99 3.31
CA LEU A 88 -12.75 4.88 1.91
C LEU A 88 -12.57 6.26 1.25
N ASP A 89 -13.45 7.22 1.55
CA ASP A 89 -13.33 8.61 1.07
C ASP A 89 -13.73 9.63 2.14
N GLY A 90 -13.13 10.81 2.05
CA GLY A 90 -13.36 11.92 2.97
C GLY A 90 -12.50 11.89 4.22
N GLN A 91 -11.45 11.05 4.25
CA GLN A 91 -10.50 10.95 5.37
C GLN A 91 -10.01 12.31 5.86
N GLN A 92 -9.52 13.17 4.96
CA GLN A 92 -8.96 14.46 5.34
C GLN A 92 -10.02 15.39 5.96
N ARG A 93 -11.25 15.39 5.42
CA ARG A 93 -12.39 16.14 5.98
C ARG A 93 -12.75 15.61 7.36
N LEU A 94 -12.83 14.29 7.52
CA LEU A 94 -13.15 13.63 8.78
C LEU A 94 -12.11 13.96 9.87
N THR A 95 -10.83 13.83 9.54
CA THR A 95 -9.72 14.15 10.46
C THR A 95 -9.70 15.62 10.82
N SER A 96 -9.92 16.54 9.87
CA SER A 96 -10.01 17.99 10.15
C SER A 96 -11.14 18.30 11.13
N LEU A 97 -12.33 17.73 10.92
CA LEU A 97 -13.45 17.90 11.85
C LEU A 97 -13.06 17.40 13.23
N PHE A 98 -12.61 16.16 13.36
CA PHE A 98 -12.21 15.59 14.66
C PHE A 98 -11.13 16.43 15.36
N ALA A 99 -10.07 16.82 14.63
CA ALA A 99 -8.93 17.56 15.17
C ALA A 99 -9.32 18.95 15.70
N SER A 100 -10.13 19.71 14.94
CA SER A 100 -10.65 21.02 15.33
C SER A 100 -11.48 21.00 16.61
N LEU A 101 -12.11 19.87 16.92
CA LEU A 101 -13.07 19.75 18.01
C LEU A 101 -12.48 19.21 19.28
N LYS A 102 -11.45 18.38 19.15
CA LYS A 102 -10.68 17.92 20.28
C LYS A 102 -9.51 18.85 20.61
N GLY A 103 -9.36 19.94 19.84
CA GLY A 103 -8.25 20.88 20.02
C GLY A 103 -6.90 20.18 19.86
N VAL A 104 -6.81 19.25 18.91
CA VAL A 104 -5.66 18.36 18.78
C VAL A 104 -4.43 19.13 18.33
N LYS A 105 -3.29 18.84 18.95
CA LYS A 105 -1.99 19.35 18.51
C LYS A 105 -1.31 18.29 17.65
N LEU A 106 -1.13 18.59 16.36
CA LEU A 106 -0.47 17.69 15.41
C LEU A 106 0.95 18.17 15.15
N ILE A 107 1.94 17.30 15.40
CA ILE A 107 3.33 17.55 15.03
C ILE A 107 3.54 17.04 13.62
N ARG A 108 3.96 17.92 12.71
CA ARG A 108 4.26 17.60 11.31
C ARG A 108 5.69 17.06 11.17
N ASP A 109 5.97 16.39 10.06
CA ASP A 109 7.30 15.83 9.75
C ASP A 109 8.43 16.88 9.73
N ASN A 110 8.09 18.13 9.45
CA ASN A 110 9.02 19.27 9.49
C ASN A 110 9.20 19.88 10.89
N GLY A 111 8.66 19.26 11.93
CA GLY A 111 8.71 19.72 13.32
C GLY A 111 7.69 20.82 13.68
N LYS A 112 6.91 21.33 12.72
CA LYS A 112 5.87 22.34 13.00
C LYS A 112 4.72 21.71 13.77
N THR A 113 4.25 22.37 14.82
CA THR A 113 3.02 21.98 15.53
C THR A 113 1.83 22.79 15.01
N ASP A 114 0.84 22.09 14.47
CA ASP A 114 -0.46 22.66 14.14
C ASP A 114 -1.40 22.46 15.34
N ASP A 115 -1.81 23.55 15.98
CA ASP A 115 -2.67 23.55 17.15
C ASP A 115 -4.12 23.83 16.72
N PHE A 116 -4.91 22.77 16.53
CA PHE A 116 -6.27 22.87 16.02
C PHE A 116 -7.24 23.54 17.00
N ALA A 117 -6.85 23.72 18.28
CA ALA A 117 -7.60 24.55 19.22
C ALA A 117 -7.57 26.04 18.83
N ARG A 118 -6.59 26.46 18.01
CA ARG A 118 -6.43 27.83 17.51
C ARG A 118 -7.16 28.07 16.19
N ILE A 119 -8.36 27.50 16.06
CA ILE A 119 -9.29 27.82 14.98
C ILE A 119 -10.43 28.62 15.60
N PHE A 120 -10.64 29.82 15.10
CA PHE A 120 -11.54 30.81 15.68
C PHE A 120 -12.66 31.17 14.71
N ILE A 121 -13.79 31.58 15.28
CA ILE A 121 -14.89 32.23 14.59
C ILE A 121 -14.75 33.73 14.84
N ASP A 122 -14.69 34.49 13.75
CA ASP A 122 -14.79 35.94 13.77
C ASP A 122 -16.27 36.35 13.85
N LEU A 123 -16.67 36.90 14.99
CA LEU A 123 -18.05 37.30 15.25
C LEU A 123 -18.42 38.61 14.53
N ASP A 124 -17.43 39.39 14.09
CA ASP A 124 -17.61 40.61 13.28
C ASP A 124 -17.74 40.31 11.78
N ALA A 125 -17.30 39.14 11.34
CA ALA A 125 -17.34 38.76 9.93
C ALA A 125 -18.78 38.82 9.38
N LYS A 126 -18.91 39.37 8.16
CA LYS A 126 -20.16 39.31 7.40
C LYS A 126 -20.32 37.90 6.82
N GLU A 127 -21.55 37.51 6.49
CA GLU A 127 -21.80 36.18 5.90
C GLU A 127 -21.07 35.95 4.55
N SER A 128 -20.75 37.02 3.83
CA SER A 128 -19.96 36.99 2.59
C SER A 128 -18.47 36.72 2.83
N ASP A 129 -17.97 37.02 4.02
CA ASP A 129 -16.54 36.99 4.36
C ASP A 129 -16.18 35.62 4.93
N GLN A 130 -14.89 35.33 5.09
CA GLN A 130 -14.46 34.13 5.80
C GLN A 130 -14.74 34.30 7.30
N ILE A 131 -15.65 33.48 7.84
CA ILE A 131 -16.09 33.52 9.25
C ILE A 131 -15.11 32.73 10.12
N VAL A 132 -14.63 31.58 9.63
CA VAL A 132 -13.70 30.73 10.39
C VAL A 132 -12.26 30.98 9.95
N ILE A 133 -11.43 31.43 10.89
CA ILE A 133 -10.07 31.92 10.67
C ILE A 133 -9.07 31.23 11.59
N THR A 134 -7.80 31.23 11.15
CA THR A 134 -6.65 30.75 11.94
C THR A 134 -5.67 31.86 12.27
N ASP A 135 -5.72 32.94 11.50
CA ASP A 135 -4.90 34.13 11.69
C ASP A 135 -5.75 35.17 12.42
N ILE A 136 -5.26 35.61 13.57
CA ILE A 136 -5.96 36.51 14.49
C ILE A 136 -5.24 37.87 14.59
N GLU A 137 -4.25 38.13 13.73
CA GLU A 137 -3.49 39.37 13.77
C GLU A 137 -4.41 40.59 13.51
N GLY A 138 -4.36 41.57 14.41
CA GLY A 138 -5.19 42.78 14.32
C GLY A 138 -6.67 42.62 14.68
N LYS A 139 -7.08 41.46 15.22
CA LYS A 139 -8.46 41.21 15.66
C LYS A 139 -8.62 41.39 17.18
N ASP A 140 -9.79 41.85 17.61
CA ASP A 140 -10.12 41.94 19.03
C ASP A 140 -10.47 40.55 19.59
N SER A 141 -9.77 40.14 20.64
CA SER A 141 -10.03 38.90 21.37
C SER A 141 -11.48 38.75 21.87
N GLN A 142 -12.19 39.85 22.14
CA GLN A 142 -13.59 39.81 22.59
C GLN A 142 -14.58 39.42 21.47
N ASN A 143 -14.14 39.53 20.21
CA ASN A 143 -14.95 39.22 19.03
C ASN A 143 -14.56 37.86 18.42
N LEU A 144 -13.66 37.13 19.08
CA LEU A 144 -13.17 35.83 18.64
C LEU A 144 -13.58 34.75 19.64
N ILE A 145 -14.21 33.69 19.13
CA ILE A 145 -14.47 32.48 19.91
C ILE A 145 -13.80 31.28 19.25
N SER A 146 -13.11 30.45 20.02
CA SER A 146 -12.55 29.21 19.48
C SER A 146 -13.68 28.23 19.16
N ILE A 147 -13.48 27.37 18.15
CA ILE A 147 -14.46 26.31 17.84
C ILE A 147 -14.68 25.38 19.04
N LEU A 148 -13.62 25.13 19.79
CA LEU A 148 -13.65 24.31 21.00
C LEU A 148 -14.57 24.92 22.06
N ASP A 149 -14.41 26.22 22.35
CA ASP A 149 -15.20 26.93 23.36
C ASP A 149 -16.65 27.10 22.92
N LEU A 150 -16.93 27.29 21.62
CA LEU A 150 -18.31 27.37 21.14
C LEU A 150 -19.09 26.06 21.42
N LEU A 151 -18.44 24.93 21.19
CA LEU A 151 -19.10 23.62 21.24
C LEU A 151 -19.10 23.01 22.64
N ILE A 152 -17.96 23.06 23.34
CA ILE A 152 -17.77 22.43 24.65
C ILE A 152 -17.91 23.44 25.80
N GLY A 153 -17.76 24.74 25.53
CA GLY A 153 -17.85 25.77 26.53
C GLY A 153 -19.17 25.75 27.28
N ASN A 154 -19.08 25.99 28.59
CA ASN A 154 -20.27 26.06 29.44
C ASN A 154 -21.01 27.39 29.21
N PHE A 155 -22.20 27.50 29.80
CA PHE A 155 -23.02 28.71 29.67
C PHE A 155 -22.27 29.99 30.08
N MET A 156 -21.41 29.93 31.11
CA MET A 156 -20.64 31.08 31.58
C MET A 156 -19.63 31.56 30.55
N THR A 157 -18.98 30.64 29.83
CA THR A 157 -18.04 30.95 28.74
C THR A 157 -18.73 31.67 27.59
N LEU A 158 -19.95 31.26 27.23
CA LEU A 158 -20.71 31.94 26.16
C LEU A 158 -21.27 33.28 26.64
N ALA A 159 -21.67 33.36 27.92
CA ALA A 159 -22.23 34.58 28.51
C ALA A 159 -21.19 35.70 28.72
N SER A 160 -19.88 35.40 28.74
CA SER A 160 -18.84 36.43 28.85
C SER A 160 -18.64 37.25 27.58
N TYR A 161 -19.19 36.81 26.44
CA TYR A 161 -19.15 37.57 25.19
C TYR A 161 -20.19 38.69 25.18
N PRO A 162 -19.95 39.78 24.42
CA PRO A 162 -20.93 40.86 24.24
C PRO A 162 -22.32 40.34 23.84
N GLN A 163 -23.36 40.93 24.42
CA GLN A 163 -24.76 40.48 24.26
C GLN A 163 -25.22 40.48 22.78
N GLU A 164 -24.68 41.37 21.97
CA GLU A 164 -24.96 41.44 20.52
C GLU A 164 -24.58 40.17 19.75
N TYR A 165 -23.60 39.40 20.24
CA TYR A 165 -23.15 38.17 19.60
C TYR A 165 -23.88 36.91 20.08
N HIS A 166 -24.64 36.96 21.17
CA HIS A 166 -25.29 35.75 21.74
C HIS A 166 -26.20 35.05 20.74
N ALA A 167 -26.92 35.80 19.90
CA ALA A 167 -27.75 35.24 18.83
C ALA A 167 -26.89 34.56 17.74
N LYS A 168 -25.77 35.17 17.34
CA LYS A 168 -24.83 34.57 16.37
C LYS A 168 -24.18 33.31 16.92
N LEU A 169 -23.72 33.32 18.17
CA LEU A 169 -23.12 32.17 18.86
C LEU A 169 -24.08 30.98 18.87
N ASN A 170 -25.32 31.18 19.30
CA ASN A 170 -26.34 30.12 19.28
C ASN A 170 -26.63 29.62 17.86
N THR A 171 -26.69 30.53 16.87
CA THR A 171 -26.91 30.16 15.47
C THR A 171 -25.78 29.29 14.94
N TYR A 172 -24.52 29.70 15.13
CA TYR A 172 -23.36 28.96 14.65
C TYR A 172 -23.20 27.61 15.35
N LYS A 173 -23.42 27.56 16.67
CA LYS A 173 -23.44 26.31 17.43
C LYS A 173 -24.49 25.34 16.88
N ASN A 174 -25.73 25.80 16.73
CA ASN A 174 -26.81 24.98 16.20
C ASN A 174 -26.53 24.50 14.78
N ARG A 175 -25.96 25.34 13.90
CA ARG A 175 -25.59 24.94 12.53
C ARG A 175 -24.55 23.83 12.50
N ILE A 176 -23.56 23.86 13.40
CA ILE A 176 -22.54 22.79 13.49
C ILE A 176 -23.16 21.50 14.04
N GLU A 177 -23.90 21.57 15.16
CA GLU A 177 -24.45 20.38 15.83
C GLU A 177 -25.55 19.69 15.01
N SER A 178 -26.38 20.46 14.29
CA SER A 178 -27.48 19.94 13.47
C SER A 178 -27.09 19.56 12.05
N TYR A 179 -25.83 19.81 11.63
CA TYR A 179 -25.37 19.48 10.29
C TYR A 179 -25.50 17.97 10.02
N GLN A 180 -26.20 17.63 8.95
CA GLN A 180 -26.42 16.25 8.51
C GLN A 180 -25.35 15.87 7.50
N TYR A 181 -24.38 15.06 7.91
CA TYR A 181 -23.32 14.58 7.03
C TYR A 181 -23.83 13.44 6.17
N SER A 182 -23.71 13.59 4.85
CA SER A 182 -24.01 12.52 3.89
C SER A 182 -22.97 11.41 4.00
N ILE A 183 -23.42 10.19 4.28
CA ILE A 183 -22.60 8.97 4.28
C ILE A 183 -23.12 8.00 3.24
N ILE A 184 -22.22 7.40 2.48
CA ILE A 184 -22.48 6.21 1.67
C ILE A 184 -21.82 5.03 2.35
N GLN A 185 -22.63 4.06 2.76
CA GLN A 185 -22.12 2.87 3.44
C GLN A 185 -22.06 1.68 2.49
N VAL A 186 -20.87 1.10 2.33
CA VAL A 186 -20.62 -0.15 1.63
C VAL A 186 -20.61 -1.28 2.67
N LYS A 187 -21.68 -2.08 2.71
CA LYS A 187 -21.87 -3.14 3.71
C LYS A 187 -21.38 -4.49 3.20
N ASP A 188 -20.65 -5.22 4.05
CA ASP A 188 -20.26 -6.62 3.84
C ASP A 188 -19.58 -6.89 2.50
N ALA A 189 -18.90 -5.88 1.96
CA ALA A 189 -18.09 -6.05 0.76
C ALA A 189 -16.77 -6.74 1.15
N PRO A 190 -16.28 -7.69 0.34
CA PRO A 190 -14.92 -8.18 0.48
C PRO A 190 -13.88 -7.05 0.36
N ILE A 191 -12.74 -7.19 1.03
CA ILE A 191 -11.67 -6.17 1.06
C ILE A 191 -11.13 -5.79 -0.34
N ASP A 192 -11.09 -6.72 -1.28
CA ASP A 192 -10.67 -6.47 -2.67
C ASP A 192 -11.65 -5.54 -3.39
N ILE A 193 -12.94 -5.68 -3.12
CA ILE A 193 -13.97 -4.77 -3.63
C ILE A 193 -13.87 -3.40 -2.94
N ALA A 194 -13.67 -3.36 -1.63
CA ALA A 194 -13.52 -2.11 -0.88
C ALA A 194 -12.29 -1.30 -1.35
N THR A 195 -11.18 -1.99 -1.62
CA THR A 195 -9.94 -1.38 -2.12
C THR A 195 -10.05 -0.98 -3.60
N GLU A 196 -10.84 -1.70 -4.40
CA GLU A 196 -11.18 -1.26 -5.76
C GLU A 196 -12.05 0.00 -5.75
N ILE A 197 -13.08 0.05 -4.90
CA ILE A 197 -13.91 1.25 -4.71
C ILE A 197 -13.04 2.43 -4.31
N PHE A 198 -12.17 2.25 -3.32
CA PHE A 198 -11.18 3.25 -2.91
C PHE A 198 -10.34 3.75 -4.09
N THR A 199 -9.79 2.83 -4.89
CA THR A 199 -8.90 3.17 -6.01
C THR A 199 -9.65 3.96 -7.09
N ARG A 200 -10.91 3.59 -7.37
CA ARG A 200 -11.76 4.26 -8.38
C ARG A 200 -12.25 5.64 -7.93
N ILE A 201 -12.42 5.87 -6.63
CA ILE A 201 -12.82 7.18 -6.11
C ILE A 201 -11.61 8.11 -6.03
N ASN A 202 -10.43 7.58 -5.67
CA ASN A 202 -9.22 8.36 -5.44
C ASN A 202 -8.34 8.54 -6.70
N VAL A 203 -8.93 8.61 -7.89
CA VAL A 203 -8.24 8.72 -9.19
C VAL A 203 -7.28 9.92 -9.26
N GLY A 204 -7.55 10.99 -8.49
CA GLY A 204 -6.68 12.16 -8.37
C GLY A 204 -5.51 12.05 -7.38
N GLY A 205 -5.23 10.88 -6.81
CA GLY A 205 -4.09 10.71 -5.92
C GLY A 205 -3.38 9.35 -6.03
N LYS A 206 -2.25 9.18 -5.31
CA LYS A 206 -1.52 7.90 -5.18
C LYS A 206 -2.45 6.71 -4.97
N SER A 207 -2.46 5.81 -5.95
CA SER A 207 -3.18 4.54 -5.94
C SER A 207 -2.56 3.56 -4.94
N LEU A 208 -3.39 2.68 -4.41
CA LEU A 208 -2.96 1.60 -3.54
C LEU A 208 -2.14 0.56 -4.30
N SER A 209 -0.93 0.27 -3.80
CA SER A 209 -0.14 -0.83 -4.35
C SER A 209 -0.83 -2.17 -4.03
N LEU A 210 -0.58 -3.18 -4.87
CA LEU A 210 -1.11 -4.53 -4.61
C LEU A 210 -0.59 -5.08 -3.28
N PHE A 211 0.66 -4.75 -2.93
CA PHE A 211 1.29 -5.15 -1.68
C PHE A 211 0.63 -4.53 -0.46
N GLU A 212 0.36 -3.22 -0.48
CA GLU A 212 -0.34 -2.53 0.62
C GLU A 212 -1.74 -3.15 0.88
N ILE A 213 -2.45 -3.54 -0.18
CA ILE A 213 -3.75 -4.23 -0.06
C ILE A 213 -3.58 -5.62 0.56
N MET A 214 -2.60 -6.40 0.09
CA MET A 214 -2.34 -7.75 0.63
C MET A 214 -1.87 -7.70 2.08
N VAL A 215 -1.12 -6.67 2.47
CA VAL A 215 -0.71 -6.44 3.86
C VAL A 215 -1.92 -6.25 4.77
N ALA A 216 -2.87 -5.42 4.35
CA ALA A 216 -4.10 -5.20 5.12
C ALA A 216 -4.96 -6.48 5.18
N LYS A 217 -5.06 -7.22 4.07
CA LYS A 217 -5.89 -8.43 3.95
C LYS A 217 -5.36 -9.61 4.78
N THR A 218 -4.06 -9.81 4.78
CA THR A 218 -3.43 -11.01 5.36
C THR A 218 -3.08 -10.85 6.83
N PHE A 219 -3.22 -9.67 7.41
CA PHE A 219 -2.90 -9.46 8.81
C PHE A 219 -3.72 -10.32 9.74
N ASP A 220 -3.05 -10.90 10.73
CA ASP A 220 -3.68 -11.71 11.75
C ASP A 220 -3.01 -11.50 13.10
N HIS A 221 -3.72 -10.84 14.02
CA HIS A 221 -3.24 -10.59 15.37
C HIS A 221 -3.06 -11.90 16.17
N ASP A 222 -4.01 -12.85 16.04
CA ASP A 222 -3.99 -14.10 16.80
C ASP A 222 -2.81 -14.99 16.38
N ARG A 223 -2.48 -15.00 15.09
CA ARG A 223 -1.32 -15.73 14.52
C ARG A 223 -0.03 -14.92 14.51
N LYS A 224 -0.05 -13.66 14.97
CA LYS A 224 1.06 -12.69 14.86
C LYS A 224 1.62 -12.62 13.43
N PHE A 225 0.72 -12.64 12.44
CA PHE A 225 1.09 -12.62 11.03
C PHE A 225 0.96 -11.23 10.44
N ASP A 226 2.03 -10.84 9.78
CA ASP A 226 2.25 -9.50 9.32
C ASP A 226 3.05 -9.51 8.02
N LEU A 227 2.39 -9.33 6.88
CA LEU A 227 3.08 -9.46 5.60
C LEU A 227 4.21 -8.44 5.40
N SER A 228 4.12 -7.23 5.97
CA SER A 228 5.18 -6.23 5.78
C SER A 228 6.42 -6.60 6.60
N GLU A 229 6.24 -7.03 7.85
CA GLU A 229 7.34 -7.51 8.68
C GLU A 229 7.94 -8.79 8.12
N LYS A 230 7.09 -9.71 7.67
CA LYS A 230 7.50 -10.96 7.04
C LYS A 230 8.24 -10.76 5.72
N PHE A 231 7.84 -9.78 4.93
CA PHE A 231 8.58 -9.39 3.73
C PHE A 231 9.96 -8.81 4.11
N GLN A 232 10.04 -7.95 5.13
CA GLN A 232 11.33 -7.44 5.60
C GLN A 232 12.24 -8.55 6.15
N GLU A 233 11.67 -9.53 6.87
CA GLU A 233 12.38 -10.74 7.33
C GLU A 233 13.00 -11.49 6.15
N LEU A 234 12.23 -11.71 5.07
CA LEU A 234 12.73 -12.33 3.84
C LEU A 234 13.87 -11.51 3.21
N LEU A 235 13.74 -10.18 3.13
CA LEU A 235 14.81 -9.35 2.56
C LEU A 235 16.11 -9.42 3.39
N GLU A 236 16.02 -9.42 4.73
CA GLU A 236 17.19 -9.59 5.58
C GLU A 236 17.84 -10.98 5.44
N ASN A 237 17.05 -12.04 5.21
CA ASN A 237 17.58 -13.38 4.93
C ASN A 237 18.29 -13.46 3.57
N LEU A 238 17.84 -12.68 2.59
CA LEU A 238 18.41 -12.67 1.23
C LEU A 238 19.59 -11.70 1.08
N LYS A 239 19.76 -10.76 1.99
CA LYS A 239 20.84 -9.77 1.99
C LYS A 239 22.25 -10.39 2.02
N PRO A 240 22.56 -11.44 2.81
CA PRO A 240 23.84 -12.15 2.73
C PRO A 240 24.12 -12.80 1.36
N LEU A 241 23.09 -12.98 0.54
CA LEU A 241 23.19 -13.51 -0.82
C LEU A 241 23.25 -12.40 -1.88
N ASN A 242 23.10 -11.12 -1.49
CA ASN A 242 22.93 -9.92 -2.34
C ASN A 242 21.64 -9.93 -3.20
N TYR A 243 20.55 -10.47 -2.64
CA TYR A 243 19.24 -10.57 -3.30
C TYR A 243 18.12 -9.76 -2.61
N GLU A 244 18.48 -8.77 -1.80
CA GLU A 244 17.55 -7.89 -1.10
C GLU A 244 16.76 -6.94 -2.01
N THR A 245 17.06 -6.89 -3.32
CA THR A 245 16.33 -6.02 -4.28
C THR A 245 15.16 -6.70 -5.00
N ILE A 246 14.78 -7.91 -4.57
CA ILE A 246 13.58 -8.58 -5.06
C ILE A 246 12.34 -7.72 -4.72
N SER A 247 11.47 -7.53 -5.71
CA SER A 247 10.27 -6.73 -5.53
C SER A 247 9.18 -7.48 -4.76
N ASP A 248 8.40 -6.72 -4.01
CA ASP A 248 7.15 -7.14 -3.37
C ASP A 248 6.20 -7.87 -4.34
N ALA A 249 6.11 -7.36 -5.58
CA ALA A 249 5.32 -7.97 -6.65
C ALA A 249 5.79 -9.38 -6.97
N THR A 250 7.10 -9.63 -7.02
CA THR A 250 7.65 -10.96 -7.31
C THR A 250 7.27 -11.94 -6.20
N VAL A 251 7.38 -11.53 -4.94
CA VAL A 251 7.00 -12.38 -3.79
C VAL A 251 5.51 -12.70 -3.79
N LEU A 252 4.66 -11.71 -4.04
CA LEU A 252 3.21 -11.94 -4.15
C LEU A 252 2.84 -12.85 -5.32
N GLN A 253 3.49 -12.67 -6.47
CA GLN A 253 3.30 -13.54 -7.63
C GLN A 253 3.70 -14.99 -7.32
N THR A 254 4.80 -15.20 -6.59
CA THR A 254 5.24 -16.53 -6.13
C THR A 254 4.20 -17.19 -5.25
N VAL A 255 3.72 -16.51 -4.20
CA VAL A 255 2.71 -17.08 -3.29
C VAL A 255 1.41 -17.40 -4.05
N SER A 256 0.99 -16.50 -4.95
CA SER A 256 -0.21 -16.69 -5.77
C SER A 256 -0.09 -17.88 -6.73
N ILE A 257 1.08 -18.05 -7.35
CA ILE A 257 1.38 -19.20 -8.22
C ILE A 257 1.33 -20.51 -7.44
N ILE A 258 1.91 -20.55 -6.25
CA ILE A 258 1.90 -21.73 -5.39
C ILE A 258 0.46 -22.14 -5.02
N LEU A 259 -0.39 -21.16 -4.69
CA LEU A 259 -1.76 -21.42 -4.26
C LEU A 259 -2.74 -21.68 -5.40
N SER A 260 -2.59 -21.00 -6.54
CA SER A 260 -3.62 -20.93 -7.58
C SER A 260 -3.12 -21.15 -9.01
N LYS A 261 -1.80 -21.28 -9.21
CA LYS A 261 -1.13 -21.29 -10.53
C LYS A 261 -1.42 -20.06 -11.39
N GLU A 262 -1.96 -18.99 -10.80
CA GLU A 262 -2.19 -17.70 -11.43
C GLU A 262 -1.47 -16.59 -10.65
N CYS A 263 -1.00 -15.55 -11.35
CA CYS A 263 -0.29 -14.42 -10.73
C CYS A 263 -0.81 -13.05 -11.21
N LYS A 264 -1.96 -13.01 -11.88
CA LYS A 264 -2.60 -11.74 -12.23
C LYS A 264 -3.03 -11.02 -10.97
N ARG A 265 -3.02 -9.68 -10.99
CA ARG A 265 -3.52 -8.85 -9.87
C ARG A 265 -4.84 -9.34 -9.28
N GLN A 266 -5.82 -9.68 -10.12
CA GLN A 266 -7.14 -10.15 -9.66
C GLN A 266 -7.09 -11.50 -8.95
N ALA A 267 -6.19 -12.40 -9.36
CA ALA A 267 -6.00 -13.69 -8.70
C ALA A 267 -5.35 -13.51 -7.32
N ILE A 268 -4.31 -12.67 -7.24
CA ILE A 268 -3.63 -12.33 -5.98
C ILE A 268 -4.62 -11.75 -4.96
N LEU A 269 -5.47 -10.81 -5.39
CA LEU A 269 -6.49 -10.20 -4.53
C LEU A 269 -7.55 -11.18 -4.05
N LYS A 270 -7.80 -12.28 -4.76
CA LYS A 270 -8.79 -13.30 -4.40
C LYS A 270 -8.26 -14.38 -3.46
N LEU A 271 -6.95 -14.43 -3.19
CA LEU A 271 -6.36 -15.42 -2.29
C LEU A 271 -7.02 -15.37 -0.89
N GLY A 272 -7.29 -16.53 -0.31
CA GLY A 272 -7.81 -16.64 1.05
C GLY A 272 -6.77 -16.21 2.08
N LYS A 273 -7.19 -15.51 3.14
CA LYS A 273 -6.30 -15.08 4.22
C LYS A 273 -5.59 -16.27 4.87
N ASP A 274 -6.35 -17.29 5.26
CA ASP A 274 -5.80 -18.47 5.93
C ASP A 274 -4.84 -19.25 5.03
N ASP A 275 -5.21 -19.48 3.77
CA ASP A 275 -4.37 -20.18 2.79
C ASP A 275 -3.04 -19.46 2.56
N PHE A 276 -3.09 -18.12 2.47
CA PHE A 276 -1.92 -17.28 2.32
C PHE A 276 -0.99 -17.41 3.53
N ILE A 277 -1.51 -17.24 4.75
CA ILE A 277 -0.73 -17.31 5.98
C ILE A 277 -0.11 -18.70 6.16
N ASN A 278 -0.90 -19.76 5.94
CA ASN A 278 -0.45 -21.15 6.09
C ASN A 278 0.65 -21.52 5.10
N THR A 279 0.66 -20.90 3.92
CA THR A 279 1.63 -21.19 2.85
C THR A 279 2.89 -20.34 2.95
N TRP A 280 2.84 -19.22 3.68
CA TRP A 280 3.91 -18.21 3.70
C TRP A 280 5.30 -18.78 3.99
N GLU A 281 5.48 -19.53 5.08
CA GLU A 281 6.82 -20.01 5.47
C GLU A 281 7.40 -20.99 4.44
N ARG A 282 6.57 -21.82 3.81
CA ARG A 282 7.01 -22.71 2.73
C ARG A 282 7.31 -21.94 1.44
N ALA A 283 6.55 -20.90 1.14
CA ALA A 283 6.84 -20.02 0.01
C ALA A 283 8.15 -19.26 0.23
N LYS A 284 8.40 -18.76 1.45
CA LYS A 284 9.65 -18.12 1.88
C LYS A 284 10.86 -19.03 1.64
N ASP A 285 10.83 -20.25 2.18
CA ASP A 285 11.88 -21.26 1.98
C ASP A 285 12.10 -21.56 0.49
N SER A 286 11.03 -21.67 -0.30
CA SER A 286 11.17 -21.91 -1.76
C SER A 286 11.84 -20.75 -2.52
N ILE A 287 11.63 -19.50 -2.08
CA ILE A 287 12.30 -18.32 -2.64
C ILE A 287 13.78 -18.33 -2.24
N GLU A 288 14.09 -18.61 -0.97
CA GLU A 288 15.46 -18.69 -0.48
C GLU A 288 16.25 -19.78 -1.25
N ARG A 289 15.68 -20.98 -1.41
CA ARG A 289 16.26 -22.05 -2.24
C ARG A 289 16.46 -21.66 -3.69
N THR A 290 15.52 -20.90 -4.26
CA THR A 290 15.63 -20.39 -5.64
C THR A 290 16.84 -19.47 -5.79
N VAL A 291 17.00 -18.53 -4.85
CA VAL A 291 18.11 -17.58 -4.85
C VAL A 291 19.44 -18.31 -4.65
N GLU A 292 19.51 -19.24 -3.70
CA GLU A 292 20.69 -20.08 -3.51
C GLU A 292 21.04 -20.88 -4.76
N TYR A 293 20.04 -21.43 -5.44
CA TYR A 293 20.24 -22.18 -6.68
C TYR A 293 20.79 -21.30 -7.80
N PHE A 294 20.24 -20.09 -8.00
CA PHE A 294 20.75 -19.13 -8.98
C PHE A 294 22.19 -18.70 -8.67
N ARG A 295 22.49 -18.46 -7.39
CA ARG A 295 23.84 -18.06 -6.96
C ARG A 295 24.85 -19.19 -7.14
N ASN A 296 24.49 -20.42 -6.77
CA ASN A 296 25.44 -21.54 -6.74
C ASN A 296 25.57 -22.24 -8.10
N CYS A 297 24.47 -22.43 -8.82
CA CYS A 297 24.47 -23.19 -10.09
C CYS A 297 24.68 -22.27 -11.30
N TYR A 298 24.03 -21.10 -11.32
CA TYR A 298 24.17 -20.15 -12.42
C TYR A 298 25.19 -19.03 -12.15
N ARG A 299 25.84 -19.04 -10.97
CA ARG A 299 26.89 -18.10 -10.56
C ARG A 299 26.45 -16.63 -10.65
N ILE A 300 25.19 -16.35 -10.35
CA ILE A 300 24.62 -14.99 -10.38
C ILE A 300 24.84 -14.35 -9.00
N PRO A 301 25.80 -13.42 -8.86
CA PRO A 301 26.29 -12.98 -7.55
C PRO A 301 25.39 -11.95 -6.86
N VAL A 302 24.57 -11.23 -7.62
CA VAL A 302 23.67 -10.16 -7.15
C VAL A 302 22.35 -10.19 -7.91
N SER A 303 21.26 -9.82 -7.25
CA SER A 303 19.90 -9.77 -7.83
C SER A 303 19.79 -8.87 -9.07
N GLN A 304 20.54 -7.77 -9.13
CA GLN A 304 20.55 -6.85 -10.27
C GLN A 304 21.09 -7.49 -11.55
N LEU A 305 21.92 -8.53 -11.43
CA LEU A 305 22.43 -9.29 -12.57
C LEU A 305 21.42 -10.33 -13.06
N LEU A 306 20.40 -10.67 -12.28
CA LEU A 306 19.36 -11.60 -12.70
C LEU A 306 18.66 -11.05 -13.97
N PRO A 307 18.58 -11.82 -15.08
CA PRO A 307 17.97 -11.34 -16.31
C PRO A 307 16.54 -10.84 -16.13
N TYR A 308 15.77 -11.53 -15.28
CA TYR A 308 14.43 -11.13 -14.86
C TYR A 308 14.11 -11.62 -13.44
N ASN A 309 13.57 -10.75 -12.60
CA ASN A 309 12.97 -11.16 -11.31
C ASN A 309 11.80 -12.15 -11.52
N ALA A 310 11.14 -12.09 -12.68
CA ALA A 310 10.10 -13.04 -13.10
C ALA A 310 10.60 -14.49 -13.27
N LEU A 311 11.91 -14.76 -13.19
CA LEU A 311 12.42 -16.13 -13.10
C LEU A 311 12.29 -16.71 -11.69
N ILE A 312 12.13 -15.89 -10.66
CA ILE A 312 12.00 -16.38 -9.28
C ILE A 312 10.70 -17.18 -9.09
N PRO A 313 9.50 -16.68 -9.47
CA PRO A 313 8.26 -17.43 -9.23
C PRO A 313 8.20 -18.86 -9.80
N PRO A 314 8.60 -19.14 -11.07
CA PRO A 314 8.57 -20.51 -11.58
C PRO A 314 9.59 -21.44 -10.90
N PHE A 315 10.77 -20.94 -10.54
CA PHE A 315 11.76 -21.73 -9.80
C PHE A 315 11.34 -21.95 -8.35
N SER A 316 10.75 -20.95 -7.70
CA SER A 316 10.20 -21.11 -6.35
C SER A 316 9.03 -22.09 -6.35
N TYR A 317 8.19 -22.09 -7.39
CA TYR A 317 7.17 -23.12 -7.57
C TYR A 317 7.78 -24.52 -7.72
N PHE A 318 8.87 -24.68 -8.48
CA PHE A 318 9.61 -25.95 -8.55
C PHE A 318 10.09 -26.38 -7.15
N PHE A 319 10.81 -25.52 -6.42
CA PHE A 319 11.35 -25.85 -5.10
C PHE A 319 10.27 -26.06 -4.04
N PHE A 320 9.09 -25.47 -4.19
CA PHE A 320 7.96 -25.71 -3.30
C PHE A 320 7.43 -27.15 -3.40
N HIS A 321 7.45 -27.73 -4.61
CA HIS A 321 7.02 -29.10 -4.89
C HIS A 321 8.17 -30.13 -4.84
N HIS A 322 9.41 -29.67 -5.03
CA HIS A 322 10.62 -30.47 -5.01
C HIS A 322 11.73 -29.70 -4.24
N PRO A 323 11.76 -29.78 -2.90
CA PRO A 323 12.68 -28.98 -2.08
C PRO A 323 14.15 -29.31 -2.30
N ASP A 324 14.45 -30.52 -2.76
CA ASP A 324 15.80 -30.99 -2.99
C ASP A 324 16.44 -30.33 -4.21
N LYS A 325 17.78 -30.37 -4.25
CA LYS A 325 18.52 -29.84 -5.39
C LYS A 325 18.19 -30.66 -6.64
N PRO A 326 17.78 -30.02 -7.77
CA PRO A 326 17.43 -30.76 -8.97
C PRO A 326 18.64 -31.54 -9.50
N THR A 327 18.38 -32.76 -9.95
CA THR A 327 19.38 -33.65 -10.56
C THR A 327 18.86 -34.25 -11.86
N GLY A 328 19.74 -34.91 -12.63
CA GLY A 328 19.38 -35.57 -13.89
C GLY A 328 18.64 -34.64 -14.86
N LYS A 329 17.55 -35.14 -15.44
CA LYS A 329 16.73 -34.42 -16.43
C LYS A 329 16.13 -33.13 -15.90
N GLN A 330 15.70 -33.11 -14.63
CA GLN A 330 15.09 -31.91 -14.05
C GLN A 330 16.08 -30.73 -14.05
N LYS A 331 17.35 -31.00 -13.72
CA LYS A 331 18.42 -29.99 -13.79
C LYS A 331 18.60 -29.48 -15.22
N GLU A 332 18.73 -30.39 -16.19
CA GLU A 332 18.93 -30.05 -17.60
C GLU A 332 17.78 -29.21 -18.14
N PHE A 333 16.53 -29.56 -17.83
CA PHE A 333 15.37 -28.83 -18.30
C PHE A 333 15.18 -27.48 -17.61
N LEU A 334 15.52 -27.35 -16.32
CA LEU A 334 15.53 -26.05 -15.64
C LEU A 334 16.59 -25.12 -16.21
N GLU A 335 17.78 -25.64 -16.53
CA GLU A 335 18.84 -24.87 -17.17
C GLU A 335 18.45 -24.40 -18.57
N ASP A 336 17.88 -25.29 -19.41
CA ASP A 336 17.32 -24.88 -20.70
C ASP A 336 16.24 -23.81 -20.53
N PHE A 337 15.30 -24.00 -19.59
CA PHE A 337 14.25 -23.03 -19.30
C PHE A 337 14.80 -21.65 -18.89
N PHE A 338 15.78 -21.62 -17.99
CA PHE A 338 16.39 -20.39 -17.50
C PHE A 338 17.02 -19.58 -18.63
N TRP A 339 17.91 -20.22 -19.40
CA TRP A 339 18.66 -19.54 -20.47
C TRP A 339 17.77 -19.16 -21.63
N ARG A 340 16.81 -20.02 -21.99
CA ARG A 340 15.84 -19.73 -23.04
C ARG A 340 14.97 -18.52 -22.72
N CYS A 341 14.50 -18.39 -21.48
CA CYS A 341 13.73 -17.22 -21.05
C CYS A 341 14.59 -15.94 -21.06
N SER A 342 15.84 -16.06 -20.61
CA SER A 342 16.77 -14.94 -20.47
C SER A 342 17.24 -14.39 -21.82
N LEU A 343 17.58 -15.28 -22.76
CA LEU A 343 18.12 -14.92 -24.07
C LEU A 343 17.04 -14.51 -25.08
N SER A 344 15.81 -14.98 -24.94
CA SER A 344 14.73 -14.62 -25.87
C SER A 344 13.98 -13.34 -25.48
N GLY A 345 14.32 -12.73 -24.34
CA GLY A 345 13.55 -11.62 -23.77
C GLY A 345 12.12 -12.04 -23.40
N ARG A 346 11.91 -13.29 -22.94
CA ARG A 346 10.59 -13.88 -22.67
C ARG A 346 9.71 -12.96 -21.82
N TYR A 347 10.24 -12.40 -20.73
CA TYR A 347 9.48 -11.54 -19.82
C TYR A 347 9.58 -10.03 -20.11
N SER A 348 9.92 -9.63 -21.34
CA SER A 348 9.92 -8.21 -21.77
C SER A 348 8.53 -7.57 -21.80
N SER A 349 7.48 -8.38 -21.90
CA SER A 349 6.08 -7.95 -22.01
C SER A 349 5.14 -9.03 -21.49
N ALA A 350 3.92 -8.65 -21.09
CA ALA A 350 2.85 -9.57 -20.67
C ALA A 350 3.30 -10.61 -19.59
N VAL A 351 4.11 -10.17 -18.63
CA VAL A 351 4.79 -11.04 -17.65
C VAL A 351 3.83 -11.98 -16.94
N GLU A 352 2.70 -11.48 -16.43
CA GLU A 352 1.72 -12.29 -15.68
C GLU A 352 1.14 -13.45 -16.50
N SER A 353 0.76 -13.19 -17.76
CA SER A 353 0.24 -14.24 -18.65
C SER A 353 1.31 -15.26 -19.01
N LYS A 354 2.56 -14.81 -19.19
CA LYS A 354 3.70 -15.67 -19.52
C LYS A 354 4.08 -16.57 -18.35
N LEU A 355 4.16 -16.02 -17.14
CA LEU A 355 4.35 -16.78 -15.90
C LEU A 355 3.33 -17.92 -15.77
N ALA A 356 2.03 -17.64 -15.94
CA ALA A 356 1.00 -18.68 -15.86
C ALA A 356 1.17 -19.80 -16.91
N GLN A 357 1.68 -19.49 -18.11
CA GLN A 357 2.05 -20.52 -19.10
C GLN A 357 3.29 -21.30 -18.67
N ASP A 358 4.28 -20.59 -18.13
CA ASP A 358 5.58 -21.14 -17.75
C ASP A 358 5.45 -22.06 -16.51
N ILE A 359 4.48 -21.84 -15.62
CA ILE A 359 4.16 -22.80 -14.54
C ILE A 359 3.73 -24.16 -15.08
N LYS A 360 2.99 -24.22 -16.21
CA LYS A 360 2.68 -25.51 -16.85
C LYS A 360 3.93 -26.21 -17.38
N ARG A 361 4.96 -25.45 -17.76
CA ARG A 361 6.26 -26.00 -18.16
C ARG A 361 7.01 -26.52 -16.95
N ILE A 362 6.97 -25.81 -15.82
CA ILE A 362 7.54 -26.32 -14.57
C ILE A 362 6.86 -27.62 -14.11
N ASP A 363 5.54 -27.74 -14.26
CA ASP A 363 4.82 -29.00 -14.01
C ASP A 363 5.39 -30.16 -14.88
N GLN A 364 5.71 -29.90 -16.15
CA GLN A 364 6.36 -30.88 -17.04
C GLN A 364 7.78 -31.24 -16.57
N ILE A 365 8.57 -30.24 -16.19
CA ILE A 365 9.92 -30.43 -15.64
C ILE A 365 9.88 -31.29 -14.38
N LEU A 366 8.95 -31.03 -13.47
CA LEU A 366 8.74 -31.83 -12.25
C LEU A 366 8.45 -33.30 -12.59
N ALA A 367 7.71 -33.55 -13.68
CA ALA A 367 7.42 -34.89 -14.19
C ALA A 367 8.53 -35.51 -15.06
N GLU A 368 9.70 -34.85 -15.20
CA GLU A 368 10.79 -35.23 -16.11
C GLU A 368 10.38 -35.32 -17.59
N GLU A 369 9.38 -34.56 -17.99
CA GLU A 369 8.94 -34.40 -19.37
C GLU A 369 9.58 -33.16 -20.00
N LEU A 370 10.10 -33.29 -21.22
CA LEU A 370 10.73 -32.17 -21.93
C LEU A 370 9.68 -31.09 -22.27
N PRO A 371 9.82 -29.85 -21.77
CA PRO A 371 8.86 -28.80 -22.07
C PRO A 371 8.86 -28.38 -23.54
N ARG A 372 7.70 -27.97 -24.04
CA ARG A 372 7.59 -27.38 -25.39
C ARG A 372 7.59 -25.85 -25.32
N TYR A 373 8.40 -25.25 -26.18
CA TYR A 373 8.55 -23.80 -26.28
C TYR A 373 7.97 -23.30 -27.60
N ASP A 374 7.19 -22.24 -27.51
CA ASP A 374 6.55 -21.54 -28.64
C ASP A 374 7.43 -20.39 -29.17
N TRP A 375 8.69 -20.30 -28.72
CA TRP A 375 9.67 -19.33 -29.20
C TRP A 375 11.07 -19.96 -29.33
N SER A 376 11.89 -19.37 -30.20
CA SER A 376 13.28 -19.74 -30.42
C SER A 376 14.25 -18.79 -29.71
N VAL A 377 15.49 -19.25 -29.54
CA VAL A 377 16.63 -18.41 -29.16
C VAL A 377 17.49 -18.24 -30.40
N ASP A 378 17.78 -17.00 -30.77
CA ASP A 378 18.70 -16.69 -31.86
C ASP A 378 20.07 -16.38 -31.28
N THR A 379 21.05 -17.22 -31.60
CA THR A 379 22.45 -17.05 -31.19
C THR A 379 23.37 -16.81 -32.39
N SER A 380 22.80 -16.37 -33.52
CA SER A 380 23.60 -16.02 -34.71
C SER A 380 24.48 -14.81 -34.45
N GLU A 381 25.62 -14.76 -35.12
CA GLU A 381 26.56 -13.62 -35.05
C GLU A 381 25.87 -12.30 -35.41
N GLN A 382 25.00 -12.32 -36.43
CA GLN A 382 24.22 -11.16 -36.84
C GLN A 382 23.29 -10.68 -35.71
N PHE A 383 22.54 -11.60 -35.09
CA PHE A 383 21.64 -11.24 -33.99
C PHE A 383 22.40 -10.66 -32.80
N ILE A 384 23.53 -11.27 -32.42
CA ILE A 384 24.40 -10.78 -31.35
C ILE A 384 24.96 -9.41 -31.69
N THR A 385 25.36 -9.16 -32.93
CA THR A 385 25.89 -7.85 -33.37
C THR A 385 24.83 -6.77 -33.30
N ASP A 386 23.61 -7.06 -33.76
CA ASP A 386 22.50 -6.10 -33.79
C ASP A 386 21.89 -5.84 -32.40
N ASN A 387 21.90 -6.85 -31.52
CA ASN A 387 21.22 -6.80 -30.22
C ASN A 387 22.15 -6.79 -29.00
N GLY A 388 23.45 -6.97 -29.19
CA GLY A 388 24.47 -7.09 -28.13
C GLY A 388 25.00 -5.77 -27.60
N TRP A 389 24.44 -4.63 -28.01
CA TRP A 389 24.82 -3.33 -27.46
C TRP A 389 24.57 -3.29 -25.95
N PHE A 390 25.59 -2.83 -25.21
CA PHE A 390 25.60 -2.94 -23.76
C PHE A 390 24.51 -2.07 -23.11
N SER A 391 23.62 -2.73 -22.37
CA SER A 391 22.64 -2.08 -21.49
C SER A 391 22.37 -2.96 -20.28
N ALA A 392 22.77 -2.49 -19.11
CA ALA A 392 22.56 -3.17 -17.84
C ALA A 392 21.07 -3.43 -17.50
N ALA A 393 20.13 -2.73 -18.16
CA ALA A 393 18.69 -2.94 -17.97
C ALA A 393 18.12 -4.07 -18.84
N ARG A 394 18.81 -4.48 -19.91
CA ARG A 394 18.31 -5.49 -20.86
C ARG A 394 18.62 -6.89 -20.36
N SER A 395 17.59 -7.73 -20.30
CA SER A 395 17.71 -9.15 -19.91
C SER A 395 18.71 -9.94 -20.76
N TYR A 396 18.71 -9.70 -22.07
CA TYR A 396 19.66 -10.34 -22.99
C TYR A 396 21.12 -10.06 -22.60
N ILE A 397 21.42 -8.79 -22.29
CA ILE A 397 22.76 -8.37 -21.87
C ILE A 397 23.08 -8.94 -20.48
N LYS A 398 22.15 -8.91 -19.54
CA LYS A 398 22.32 -9.56 -18.23
C LYS A 398 22.61 -11.06 -18.37
N ALA A 399 21.93 -11.75 -19.28
CA ALA A 399 22.17 -13.17 -19.55
C ALA A 399 23.61 -13.40 -20.03
N ILE A 400 24.09 -12.60 -20.99
CA ILE A 400 25.49 -12.64 -21.46
C ILE A 400 26.45 -12.35 -20.30
N LEU A 401 26.15 -11.36 -19.45
CA LEU A 401 26.97 -11.05 -18.29
C LEU A 401 26.99 -12.17 -17.25
N CYS A 402 25.88 -12.92 -17.06
CA CYS A 402 25.87 -14.11 -16.22
C CYS A 402 26.79 -15.20 -16.79
N ILE A 403 26.76 -15.41 -18.11
CA ILE A 403 27.68 -16.36 -18.79
C ILE A 403 29.13 -15.91 -18.59
N TYR A 404 29.43 -14.63 -18.79
CA TYR A 404 30.77 -14.11 -18.53
C TYR A 404 31.18 -14.24 -17.07
N ALA A 405 30.30 -13.95 -16.11
CA ALA A 405 30.58 -14.13 -14.69
C ALA A 405 30.91 -15.59 -14.37
N TYR A 406 30.22 -16.52 -15.03
CA TYR A 406 30.49 -17.95 -14.91
C TYR A 406 31.90 -18.31 -15.42
N GLU A 407 32.31 -17.74 -16.55
CA GLU A 407 33.62 -17.95 -17.20
C GLU A 407 34.78 -17.15 -16.57
N GLN A 408 34.52 -16.34 -15.53
CA GLN A 408 35.54 -15.54 -14.83
C GLN A 408 36.39 -14.68 -15.79
N PRO A 409 35.79 -13.64 -16.38
CA PRO A 409 36.43 -12.90 -17.45
C PRO A 409 37.64 -12.14 -16.90
N LYS A 410 38.67 -11.97 -17.72
CA LYS A 410 39.91 -11.27 -17.33
C LYS A 410 40.00 -9.90 -17.98
N SER A 411 40.56 -8.95 -17.26
CA SER A 411 40.85 -7.60 -17.73
C SER A 411 41.93 -7.67 -18.81
N PHE A 412 41.67 -7.00 -19.95
CA PHE A 412 42.65 -6.91 -21.03
C PHE A 412 43.92 -6.13 -20.63
N ASN A 413 43.84 -5.28 -19.60
CA ASN A 413 44.95 -4.42 -19.19
C ASN A 413 45.97 -5.16 -18.31
N ASP A 414 45.50 -6.03 -17.42
CA ASP A 414 46.34 -6.60 -16.33
C ASP A 414 46.04 -8.08 -16.04
N ASN A 415 45.17 -8.74 -16.81
CA ASN A 415 44.72 -10.11 -16.61
C ASN A 415 44.06 -10.39 -15.25
N SER A 416 43.71 -9.35 -14.48
CA SER A 416 42.96 -9.51 -13.24
C SER A 416 41.54 -10.02 -13.51
N ILE A 417 40.97 -10.78 -12.58
CA ILE A 417 39.59 -11.27 -12.70
C ILE A 417 38.65 -10.06 -12.61
N VAL A 418 37.80 -9.89 -13.62
CA VAL A 418 36.77 -8.87 -13.66
C VAL A 418 35.58 -9.34 -12.84
N ASN A 419 35.38 -8.72 -11.68
CA ASN A 419 34.18 -8.95 -10.88
C ASN A 419 33.01 -8.16 -11.46
N ILE A 420 32.13 -8.85 -12.20
CA ILE A 420 30.95 -8.25 -12.83
C ILE A 420 29.95 -7.70 -11.80
N ALA A 421 29.93 -8.24 -10.58
CA ALA A 421 29.00 -7.82 -9.53
C ALA A 421 29.17 -6.35 -9.10
N ILE A 422 30.43 -5.90 -8.97
CA ILE A 422 30.79 -4.58 -8.40
C ILE A 422 30.32 -3.42 -9.29
N ARG A 423 30.09 -3.66 -10.59
CA ARG A 423 29.68 -2.60 -11.53
C ARG A 423 28.19 -2.26 -11.49
N PHE A 424 27.40 -2.90 -10.64
CA PHE A 424 25.97 -2.66 -10.48
C PHE A 424 25.61 -1.86 -9.21
N ASP A 425 26.60 -1.45 -8.41
CA ASP A 425 26.43 -0.65 -7.17
C ASP A 425 26.35 0.88 -7.42
N PHE A 426 25.88 1.33 -8.60
CA PHE A 426 25.78 2.75 -8.96
C PHE A 426 24.39 3.35 -8.75
#